data_AF-A0A3G8HBU4-F1
#
_entry.id   AF-A0A3G8HBU4-F1
#
_cell.length_a   1.000
_cell.length_b   1.000
_cell.length_c   1.000
_cell.angle_alpha   90.00
_cell.angle_beta   90.00
_cell.angle_gamma   90.00
#
_symmetry.space_group_name_H-M   'P 1'
#
loop_
_entity.id
_entity.type
_entity.pdbx_description
1 polymer ?
#
loop_
_entity_poly.entity_id
_entity_poly.type
_entity_poly.pdbx_seq_one_letter_code
_entity_poly.pdbx_strand_id
1 'polypeptide(L)'
;MAFDATSIEYAFAKLLGNDIGARGTVYDADIFRAGREKDLARLLGEAADALEARVNRLTFPEPAMLAGGSKARIDVAVARLRRIAGVLSTSTKVAAVGYSWEVIGCLVSTIAALLEEMER
;
A
#
# COMPACT_ATOMS: atom_id res chain seq x y z
N MET A 1 8.96 6.57 -21.11
CA MET A 1 8.62 5.20 -20.67
C MET A 1 7.18 5.21 -20.21
N ALA A 2 6.30 4.43 -20.84
CA ALA A 2 4.96 4.24 -20.31
C ALA A 2 5.09 3.43 -19.00
N PHE A 3 4.45 3.92 -17.94
CA PHE A 3 4.35 3.23 -16.67
C PHE A 3 3.48 1.98 -16.89
N ASP A 4 4.10 0.82 -17.05
CA ASP A 4 3.39 -0.41 -17.42
C ASP A 4 2.61 -0.93 -16.20
N ALA A 5 1.28 -1.00 -16.32
CA ALA A 5 0.36 -1.56 -15.33
C ALA A 5 0.83 -2.92 -14.79
N THR A 6 1.53 -3.70 -15.62
CA THR A 6 2.15 -4.98 -15.26
C THR A 6 3.21 -4.85 -14.15
N SER A 7 3.98 -3.75 -14.12
CA SER A 7 4.95 -3.49 -13.05
C SER A 7 4.27 -3.18 -11.72
N ILE A 8 3.12 -2.50 -11.77
CA ILE A 8 2.32 -2.19 -10.58
C ILE A 8 1.65 -3.47 -10.05
N GLU A 9 1.06 -4.27 -10.94
CA GLU A 9 0.55 -5.60 -10.64
C GLU A 9 1.60 -6.43 -9.91
N TYR A 10 2.81 -6.52 -10.45
CA TYR A 10 3.90 -7.27 -9.85
C TYR A 10 4.21 -6.80 -8.42
N ALA A 11 4.31 -5.49 -8.21
CA ALA A 11 4.60 -4.92 -6.90
C ALA A 11 3.51 -5.25 -5.87
N PHE A 12 2.24 -5.11 -6.24
CA PHE A 12 1.12 -5.43 -5.35
C PHE A 12 0.97 -6.94 -5.12
N ALA A 13 1.17 -7.79 -6.13
CA ALA A 13 1.17 -9.24 -5.97
C ALA A 13 2.20 -9.66 -4.90
N LYS A 14 3.43 -9.15 -4.98
CA LYS A 14 4.48 -9.40 -3.97
C LYS A 14 4.13 -8.84 -2.59
N LEU A 15 3.56 -7.64 -2.54
CA LEU A 15 3.12 -7.03 -1.28
C LEU A 15 2.05 -7.86 -0.58
N LEU A 16 1.12 -8.44 -1.34
CA LEU A 16 0.03 -9.27 -0.84
C LEU A 16 0.44 -10.72 -0.60
N GLY A 17 1.62 -11.12 -1.08
CA GLY A 17 2.15 -12.49 -0.91
C GLY A 17 1.56 -13.49 -1.91
N ASN A 18 1.12 -13.03 -3.07
CA ASN A 18 0.54 -13.86 -4.12
C ASN A 18 1.51 -14.08 -5.28
N ASP A 19 1.19 -15.08 -6.10
CA ASP A 19 1.86 -15.34 -7.37
C ASP A 19 1.44 -14.32 -8.45
N ILE A 20 2.38 -14.02 -9.36
CA ILE A 20 2.21 -13.03 -10.43
C ILE A 20 1.40 -13.63 -11.59
N GLY A 21 0.54 -12.82 -12.22
CA GLY A 21 -0.22 -13.23 -13.40
C GLY A 21 -1.52 -13.99 -13.11
N ALA A 22 -1.94 -14.04 -11.84
CA ALA A 22 -3.25 -14.54 -11.46
C ALA A 22 -4.35 -13.58 -11.94
N ARG A 23 -5.03 -13.95 -13.04
CA ARG A 23 -6.12 -13.16 -13.63
C ARG A 23 -7.33 -13.07 -12.70
N GLY A 24 -8.01 -11.92 -12.73
CA GLY A 24 -9.23 -11.68 -11.93
C GLY A 24 -8.96 -11.38 -10.46
N THR A 25 -7.70 -11.17 -10.08
CA THR A 25 -7.32 -10.72 -8.76
C THR A 25 -7.49 -9.21 -8.61
N VAL A 26 -7.47 -8.72 -7.38
CA VAL A 26 -7.56 -7.29 -7.01
C VAL A 26 -6.37 -6.44 -7.53
N TYR A 27 -5.28 -7.05 -7.95
CA TYR A 27 -4.08 -6.39 -8.47
C TYR A 27 -3.82 -6.71 -9.95
N ASP A 28 -4.83 -7.19 -10.68
CA ASP A 28 -4.73 -7.44 -12.12
C ASP A 28 -4.35 -6.14 -12.88
N ALA A 29 -3.43 -6.20 -13.84
CA ALA A 29 -3.07 -5.07 -14.69
C ALA A 29 -4.28 -4.32 -15.27
N ASP A 30 -5.38 -5.03 -15.56
CA ASP A 30 -6.60 -4.43 -16.09
C ASP A 30 -7.29 -3.46 -15.10
N ILE A 31 -7.12 -3.65 -13.78
CA ILE A 31 -7.62 -2.72 -12.75
C ILE A 31 -6.90 -1.38 -12.86
N PHE A 32 -5.58 -1.41 -13.04
CA PHE A 32 -4.79 -0.18 -13.19
C PHE A 32 -5.04 0.50 -14.54
N ARG A 33 -5.27 -0.28 -15.61
CA ARG A 33 -5.62 0.26 -16.94
C ARG A 33 -7.00 0.93 -16.93
N ALA A 34 -7.98 0.32 -16.24
CA ALA A 34 -9.34 0.84 -16.17
C ALA A 34 -9.44 2.12 -15.32
N GLY A 35 -8.49 2.36 -14.40
CA GLY A 35 -8.41 3.59 -13.60
C GLY A 35 -9.62 3.81 -12.67
N ARG A 36 -10.30 2.72 -12.28
CA ARG A 36 -11.51 2.79 -11.44
C ARG A 36 -11.15 3.00 -9.98
N GLU A 37 -11.61 4.09 -9.38
CA GLU A 37 -11.30 4.44 -7.98
C GLU A 37 -11.75 3.37 -6.98
N LYS A 38 -12.86 2.66 -7.25
CA LYS A 38 -13.32 1.56 -6.39
C LYS A 38 -12.40 0.34 -6.41
N ASP A 39 -11.82 0.03 -7.56
CA ASP A 39 -10.89 -1.10 -7.67
C ASP A 39 -9.56 -0.74 -7.00
N LEU A 40 -9.10 0.51 -7.17
CA LEU A 40 -7.95 1.05 -6.44
C LEU A 40 -8.21 1.10 -4.93
N ALA A 41 -9.42 1.48 -4.48
CA ALA A 41 -9.80 1.48 -3.08
C ALA A 41 -9.67 0.08 -2.47
N ARG A 42 -10.21 -0.94 -3.16
CA ARG A 42 -10.12 -2.33 -2.72
C ARG A 42 -8.66 -2.76 -2.60
N LEU A 43 -7.86 -2.48 -3.62
CA LEU A 43 -6.43 -2.81 -3.62
C LEU A 43 -5.66 -2.16 -2.47
N LEU A 44 -5.90 -0.87 -2.22
CA LEU A 44 -5.23 -0.15 -1.13
C LEU A 44 -5.66 -0.66 0.26
N GLY A 45 -6.92 -1.06 0.41
CA GLY A 45 -7.40 -1.72 1.63
C GLY A 45 -6.66 -3.03 1.89
N GLU A 46 -6.64 -3.92 0.90
CA GLU A 46 -5.96 -5.21 1.02
C GLU A 46 -4.44 -5.05 1.25
N ALA A 47 -3.81 -4.08 0.58
CA ALA A 47 -2.40 -3.77 0.78
C ALA A 47 -2.12 -3.29 2.21
N ALA A 48 -2.98 -2.43 2.76
CA ALA A 48 -2.85 -1.95 4.14
C ALA A 48 -3.01 -3.08 5.15
N ASP A 49 -3.96 -3.99 4.94
CA ASP A 49 -4.18 -5.15 5.81
C ASP A 49 -3.01 -6.13 5.75
N ALA A 50 -2.48 -6.41 4.56
CA ALA A 50 -1.30 -7.25 4.40
C ALA A 50 -0.05 -6.63 5.06
N LEU A 51 0.14 -5.31 4.93
CA LEU A 51 1.22 -4.59 5.59
C LEU A 51 1.09 -4.66 7.11
N GLU A 52 -0.09 -4.37 7.65
CA GLU A 52 -0.34 -4.45 9.09
C GLU A 52 -0.07 -5.86 9.62
N ALA A 53 -0.58 -6.89 8.94
CA ALA A 53 -0.39 -8.28 9.33
C ALA A 53 1.09 -8.69 9.31
N ARG A 54 1.89 -8.20 8.36
CA ARG A 54 3.33 -8.46 8.30
C ARG A 54 4.06 -7.74 9.43
N VAL A 55 3.74 -6.47 9.65
CA VAL A 55 4.37 -5.62 10.67
C VAL A 55 4.08 -6.16 12.07
N ASN A 56 2.86 -6.62 12.34
CA ASN A 56 2.50 -7.19 13.64
C ASN A 56 3.20 -8.54 13.94
N ARG A 57 3.85 -9.18 12.96
CA ARG A 57 4.69 -10.37 13.17
C ARG A 57 6.13 -10.02 13.52
N LEU A 58 6.54 -8.77 13.31
CA LEU A 58 7.88 -8.31 13.65
C LEU A 58 7.92 -7.90 15.13
N THR A 59 9.06 -8.14 15.77
CA THR A 59 9.33 -7.62 17.11
C THR A 59 10.04 -6.28 16.96
N PHE A 60 9.49 -5.24 17.59
CA PHE A 60 10.08 -3.91 17.60
C PHE A 60 10.61 -3.60 18.99
N PRO A 61 11.82 -3.04 19.13
CA PRO A 61 12.32 -2.55 20.41
C PRO A 61 11.55 -1.29 20.84
N GLU A 62 11.55 -0.98 22.13
CA GLU A 62 10.80 0.16 22.68
C GLU A 62 11.02 1.49 21.93
N PRO A 63 12.25 1.89 21.53
CA PRO A 63 12.46 3.13 20.80
C PRO A 63 11.76 3.19 19.43
N ALA A 64 11.56 2.04 18.78
CA ALA A 64 10.83 1.95 17.51
C ALA A 64 9.33 2.18 17.69
N MET A 65 8.80 1.89 18.88
CA MET A 65 7.39 2.04 19.22
C MET A 65 7.02 3.46 19.67
N LEU A 66 8.01 4.28 20.07
CA LEU A 66 7.80 5.68 20.46
C LEU A 66 7.39 6.55 19.25
N ALA A 67 6.85 7.73 19.54
CA ALA A 67 6.48 8.70 18.51
C ALA A 67 7.69 9.05 17.62
N GLY A 68 7.52 8.89 16.31
CA GLY A 68 8.60 9.07 15.32
C GLY A 68 9.45 7.83 15.07
N GLY A 69 9.33 6.78 15.89
CA GLY A 69 9.98 5.48 15.68
C GLY A 69 9.51 4.77 14.41
N SER A 70 10.26 3.74 13.98
CA SER A 70 9.97 2.94 12.78
C SER A 70 8.55 2.35 12.82
N LYS A 71 8.17 1.67 13.91
CA LYS A 71 6.82 1.10 14.07
C LYS A 71 5.73 2.16 14.05
N ALA A 72 5.90 3.25 14.79
CA ALA A 72 4.92 4.33 14.83
C ALA A 72 4.70 4.97 13.44
N ARG A 73 5.77 5.15 12.66
CA ARG A 73 5.68 5.66 11.27
C ARG A 73 4.97 4.69 10.34
N ILE A 74 5.24 3.39 10.47
CA ILE A 74 4.55 2.34 9.71
C ILE A 74 3.05 2.38 10.01
N ASP A 75 2.67 2.43 11.29
CA ASP A 75 1.26 2.45 11.69
C ASP A 75 0.51 3.66 11.13
N VAL A 76 1.14 4.83 11.15
CA VAL A 76 0.59 6.05 10.54
C VAL A 76 0.43 5.88 9.03
N ALA A 77 1.40 5.29 8.33
CA ALA A 77 1.33 5.07 6.89
C ALA A 77 0.21 4.08 6.53
N VAL A 78 0.08 2.97 7.27
CA VAL A 78 -1.01 1.99 7.11
C VAL A 78 -2.38 2.64 7.34
N ALA A 79 -2.52 3.42 8.42
CA ALA A 79 -3.77 4.12 8.71
C ALA A 79 -4.15 5.12 7.60
N ARG A 80 -3.17 5.82 7.03
CA ARG A 80 -3.39 6.74 5.89
C ARG A 80 -3.83 5.99 4.63
N LEU A 81 -3.21 4.85 4.31
CA LEU A 81 -3.63 4.00 3.19
C LEU A 81 -5.09 3.56 3.33
N ARG A 82 -5.50 3.11 4.52
CA ARG A 82 -6.91 2.77 4.81
C ARG A 82 -7.84 3.96 4.65
N ARG A 83 -7.44 5.15 5.10
CA ARG A 83 -8.24 6.38 4.93
C ARG A 83 -8.43 6.71 3.45
N ILE A 84 -7.37 6.63 2.65
CA ILE A 84 -7.41 6.87 1.20
C ILE A 84 -8.33 5.83 0.53
N ALA A 85 -8.18 4.55 0.88
CA ALA A 85 -9.07 3.48 0.42
C ALA A 85 -10.54 3.78 0.74
N GLY A 86 -10.84 4.19 1.99
CA GLY A 86 -12.18 4.57 2.41
C GLY A 86 -12.76 5.71 1.57
N VAL A 87 -11.98 6.77 1.33
CA VAL A 87 -12.42 7.91 0.49
C VAL A 87 -12.70 7.45 -0.94
N LEU A 88 -11.78 6.72 -1.55
CA LEU A 88 -11.92 6.22 -2.93
C LEU A 88 -13.10 5.25 -3.10
N SER A 89 -13.42 4.46 -2.06
CA SER A 89 -14.54 3.49 -2.11
C SER A 89 -15.91 4.16 -2.29
N THR A 90 -16.04 5.40 -1.80
CA THR A 90 -17.28 6.20 -1.87
C THR A 90 -17.33 7.12 -3.09
N SER A 91 -16.22 7.22 -3.83
CA SER A 91 -16.13 8.14 -4.96
C SER A 91 -16.77 7.55 -6.22
N THR A 92 -17.47 8.41 -6.96
CA THR A 92 -17.98 8.15 -8.31
C THR A 92 -17.14 8.81 -9.39
N LYS A 93 -16.05 9.49 -9.01
CA LYS A 93 -15.18 10.23 -9.94
C LYS A 93 -14.11 9.30 -10.52
N VAL A 94 -13.64 9.67 -11.70
CA VAL A 94 -12.43 9.14 -12.31
C VAL A 94 -11.37 10.23 -12.16
N ALA A 95 -10.55 10.09 -11.12
CA ALA A 95 -9.34 10.85 -10.76
C ALA A 95 -9.52 12.27 -10.20
N ALA A 96 -9.17 12.43 -8.92
CA ALA A 96 -8.48 13.63 -8.43
C ALA A 96 -6.98 13.30 -8.28
N VAL A 97 -6.14 14.01 -9.03
CA VAL A 97 -4.68 13.83 -9.23
C VAL A 97 -3.83 13.82 -7.93
N GLY A 98 -4.42 14.06 -6.76
CA GLY A 98 -3.72 14.15 -5.47
C GLY A 98 -3.40 12.82 -4.78
N TYR A 99 -4.27 11.80 -4.89
CA TYR A 99 -4.12 10.57 -4.09
C TYR A 99 -2.90 9.75 -4.46
N SER A 100 -2.46 9.80 -5.72
CA SER A 100 -1.32 9.02 -6.21
C SER A 100 -0.03 9.31 -5.43
N TRP A 101 0.24 10.59 -5.13
CA TRP A 101 1.43 11.00 -4.38
C TRP A 101 1.33 10.64 -2.90
N GLU A 102 0.13 10.73 -2.30
CA GLU A 102 -0.08 10.30 -0.92
C GLU A 102 0.12 8.80 -0.75
N VAL A 103 -0.41 7.99 -1.68
CA VAL A 103 -0.21 6.53 -1.70
C VAL A 103 1.27 6.20 -1.83
N ILE A 104 1.97 6.78 -2.82
CA ILE A 104 3.42 6.58 -3.00
C ILE A 104 4.17 6.96 -1.73
N GLY A 105 3.86 8.12 -1.14
CA GLY A 105 4.49 8.58 0.10
C GLY A 105 4.29 7.62 1.28
N CYS A 106 3.08 7.05 1.42
CA CYS A 106 2.81 6.04 2.46
C CYS A 106 3.60 4.75 2.22
N LEU A 107 3.65 4.25 0.98
CA LEU A 107 4.39 3.04 0.64
C LEU A 107 5.91 3.22 0.87
N VAL A 108 6.49 4.31 0.38
CA VAL A 108 7.92 4.61 0.55
C VAL A 108 8.26 4.79 2.04
N SER A 109 7.42 5.50 2.80
CA SER A 109 7.64 5.67 4.26
C SER A 109 7.61 4.33 5.00
N THR A 110 6.71 3.43 4.59
CA THR A 110 6.62 2.08 5.16
C THR A 110 7.88 1.27 4.85
N ILE A 111 8.34 1.29 3.60
CA ILE A 111 9.57 0.60 3.18
C ILE A 111 10.79 1.14 3.94
N ALA A 112 10.95 2.46 4.02
CA ALA A 112 12.08 3.08 4.72
C ALA A 112 12.11 2.71 6.20
N ALA A 113 10.96 2.73 6.87
CA ALA A 113 10.87 2.35 8.28
C ALA A 113 11.12 0.85 8.52
N LEU A 114 10.73 -0.02 7.59
CA LEU A 114 11.05 -1.45 7.65
C LEU A 114 12.55 -1.70 7.43
N LEU A 115 13.18 -1.01 6.49
CA LEU A 115 14.63 -1.12 6.24
C LEU A 115 15.43 -0.64 7.45
N GLU A 116 15.06 0.50 8.04
CA GLU A 116 15.70 1.01 9.26
C GLU A 116 15.63 -0.01 10.41
N GLU A 117 14.54 -0.76 10.51
CA GLU A 117 14.41 -1.82 11.53
C GLU A 117 15.32 -3.03 11.23
N MET A 118 15.51 -3.37 9.96
CA MET A 118 16.37 -4.50 9.54
C MET A 118 17.87 -4.19 9.66
N GLU A 119 18.26 -2.93 9.62
CA GLU A 119 19.66 -2.47 9.66
C GLU A 119 20.20 -2.25 11.09
N ARG A 120 19.34 -2.33 12.12
CA ARG A 120 19.71 -2.22 13.54
C ARG A 120 20.10 -3.57 14.15
#